data_AF-A0A936HXA2-F1
#
_entry.id   AF-A0A936HXA2-F1
#
_cell.length_a   1.000
_cell.length_b   1.000
_cell.length_c   1.000
_cell.angle_alpha   90.00
_cell.angle_beta   90.00
_cell.angle_gamma   90.00
#
_symmetry.space_group_name_H-M   'P 1'
#
loop_
_entity.id
_entity.type
_entity.pdbx_description
1 polymer ?
#
loop_
_entity_poly.entity_id
_entity_poly.type
_entity_poly.pdbx_seq_one_letter_code
_entity_poly.pdbx_strand_id
1 'polypeptide(L)'
;MIAFDNVSRTPRAGVKGPGAAEWLAGLGLPVPDAPNQWLPLEGGLIARLGMTEFLVEGPASAKLGAPFGHGVYPVLRQDTALVLRGARLNDLLLETCSVNFLRSIQARARWC
;
A
#
# COMPACT_ATOMS: atom_id res chain seq x y z
N MET A 1 -6.91 -22.93 10.66
CA MET A 1 -6.22 -23.09 9.36
C MET A 1 -5.78 -21.73 8.87
N ILE A 2 -4.59 -21.62 8.28
CA ILE A 2 -4.14 -20.41 7.59
C ILE A 2 -4.35 -20.62 6.08
N ALA A 3 -4.89 -19.62 5.41
CA ALA A 3 -5.07 -19.60 3.96
C ALA A 3 -4.23 -18.49 3.33
N PHE A 4 -3.78 -18.75 2.11
CA PHE A 4 -2.97 -17.83 1.30
C PHE A 4 -3.58 -17.71 -0.08
N ASP A 5 -3.85 -16.48 -0.52
CA ASP A 5 -4.30 -16.19 -1.88
C ASP A 5 -3.26 -15.34 -2.60
N ASN A 6 -2.86 -15.74 -3.81
CA ASN A 6 -1.96 -14.95 -4.63
C ASN A 6 -2.71 -13.82 -5.35
N VAL A 7 -2.31 -12.58 -5.06
CA VAL A 7 -2.86 -11.34 -5.65
C VAL A 7 -1.76 -10.53 -6.35
N SER A 8 -0.70 -11.19 -6.82
CA SER A 8 0.42 -10.54 -7.51
C SER A 8 -0.02 -9.90 -8.84
N ARG A 9 -1.15 -10.32 -9.41
CA ARG A 9 -1.72 -9.75 -10.64
C ARG A 9 -2.46 -8.42 -10.44
N THR A 10 -2.68 -7.98 -9.20
CA THR A 10 -3.27 -6.66 -8.95
C THR A 10 -2.31 -5.57 -9.45
N PRO A 11 -2.78 -4.61 -10.28
CA PRO A 11 -1.93 -3.51 -10.74
C PRO A 11 -1.35 -2.72 -9.58
N ARG A 12 -0.04 -2.41 -9.66
CA ARG A 12 0.68 -1.62 -8.67
C ARG A 12 1.67 -0.71 -9.36
N ALA A 13 1.76 0.51 -8.86
CA ALA A 13 2.79 1.47 -9.25
C ALA A 13 3.24 2.24 -8.01
N GLY A 14 4.51 2.64 -7.98
CA GLY A 14 5.06 3.43 -6.90
C GLY A 14 5.76 4.68 -7.41
N VAL A 15 5.79 5.69 -6.55
CA VAL A 15 6.59 6.90 -6.77
C VAL A 15 7.27 7.29 -5.47
N LYS A 16 8.43 7.93 -5.60
CA LYS A 16 9.16 8.50 -4.48
C LYS A 16 9.75 9.87 -4.80
N GLY A 17 10.23 10.55 -3.77
CA GLY A 17 10.93 11.83 -3.87
C GLY A 17 10.12 12.99 -3.26
N PRO A 18 10.78 14.14 -3.04
CA PRO A 18 10.21 15.27 -2.31
C PRO A 18 8.96 15.86 -2.97
N GLY A 19 8.80 15.72 -4.29
CA GLY A 19 7.62 16.19 -5.03
C GLY A 19 6.47 15.17 -5.08
N ALA A 20 6.66 13.94 -4.59
CA ALA A 20 5.72 12.84 -4.84
C ALA A 20 4.34 13.06 -4.22
N ALA A 21 4.27 13.62 -3.01
CA ALA A 21 2.99 13.86 -2.33
C ALA A 21 2.13 14.88 -3.08
N GLU A 22 2.72 16.03 -3.45
CA GLU A 22 2.03 17.08 -4.20
C GLU A 22 1.61 16.60 -5.59
N TRP A 23 2.49 15.87 -6.29
CA TRP A 23 2.17 15.32 -7.60
C TRP A 23 1.03 14.30 -7.55
N LEU A 24 0.98 13.42 -6.54
CA LEU A 24 -0.15 12.50 -6.34
C LEU A 24 -1.46 13.25 -6.07
N ALA A 25 -1.42 14.29 -5.23
CA ALA A 25 -2.58 15.13 -4.98
C ALA A 25 -3.08 15.83 -6.25
N GLY A 26 -2.16 16.31 -7.10
CA GLY A 26 -2.48 16.88 -8.41
C GLY A 26 -3.15 15.91 -9.39
N LEU A 27 -2.91 14.60 -9.24
CA LEU A 27 -3.63 13.55 -9.99
C LEU A 27 -5.00 13.19 -9.39
N GLY A 28 -5.44 13.93 -8.36
CA GLY A 28 -6.67 13.69 -7.62
C GLY A 28 -6.63 12.39 -6.82
N LEU A 29 -5.44 11.99 -6.34
CA LEU A 29 -5.31 10.87 -5.41
C LEU A 29 -5.23 11.39 -3.97
N PRO A 30 -5.91 10.76 -3.01
CA PRO A 30 -5.73 11.08 -1.60
C PRO A 30 -4.32 10.68 -1.17
N VAL A 31 -3.70 11.45 -0.27
CA VAL A 31 -2.33 11.21 0.18
C VAL A 31 -2.33 10.96 1.69
N PRO A 32 -1.88 9.78 2.18
CA PRO A 32 -1.77 9.54 3.61
C PRO A 32 -0.80 10.52 4.27
N ASP A 33 -1.18 11.08 5.42
CA ASP A 33 -0.44 12.16 6.09
C ASP A 33 0.89 11.68 6.68
N ALA A 34 0.93 10.45 7.21
CA ALA A 34 2.09 9.89 7.88
C ALA A 34 2.55 8.56 7.26
N PRO A 35 3.84 8.22 7.38
CA PRO A 35 4.35 6.91 6.97
C PRO A 35 3.63 5.75 7.68
N ASN A 36 3.66 4.58 7.04
CA ASN A 36 3.00 3.36 7.50
C ASN A 36 1.48 3.52 7.64
N GLN A 37 0.89 4.41 6.83
CA GLN A 37 -0.55 4.59 6.69
C GLN A 37 -0.97 4.36 5.24
N TRP A 38 -2.25 4.06 5.06
CA TRP A 38 -2.86 3.88 3.76
C TRP A 38 -4.29 4.42 3.79
N LEU A 39 -4.79 4.78 2.61
CA LEU A 39 -6.16 5.22 2.39
C LEU A 39 -6.81 4.29 1.35
N PRO A 40 -8.10 3.95 1.52
CA PRO A 40 -8.82 3.14 0.55
C PRO A 40 -9.02 3.91 -0.75
N LEU A 41 -8.96 3.17 -1.86
CA LEU A 41 -9.40 3.62 -3.17
C LEU A 41 -10.46 2.63 -3.68
N GLU A 42 -11.19 3.02 -4.72
CA GLU A 42 -12.10 2.09 -5.41
C GLU A 42 -11.28 0.92 -5.99
N GLY A 43 -11.52 -0.29 -5.48
CA GLY A 43 -10.82 -1.51 -5.92
C GLY A 43 -9.32 -1.53 -5.57
N GLY A 44 -8.87 -0.75 -4.60
CA GLY A 44 -7.44 -0.67 -4.27
C GLY A 44 -7.12 0.19 -3.05
N LEU A 45 -5.88 0.67 -3.00
CA LEU A 45 -5.40 1.56 -1.94
C LEU A 45 -4.26 2.44 -2.42
N ILE A 46 -4.01 3.50 -1.65
CA ILE A 46 -2.75 4.24 -1.69
C ILE A 46 -2.11 4.17 -0.31
N ALA A 47 -0.84 3.79 -0.26
CA ALA A 47 -0.05 3.68 0.97
C ALA A 47 1.14 4.64 0.94
N ARG A 48 1.47 5.22 2.09
CA ARG A 48 2.72 5.95 2.32
C ARG A 48 3.69 5.02 3.04
N LEU A 49 4.74 4.61 2.35
CA LEU A 49 5.73 3.62 2.81
C LEU A 49 6.88 4.23 3.61
N GLY A 50 7.14 5.52 3.38
CA GLY A 50 8.19 6.29 4.05
C GLY A 50 7.86 7.78 4.02
N MET A 51 8.84 8.63 4.28
CA MET A 51 8.61 10.09 4.27
C MET A 51 8.17 10.61 2.91
N THR A 52 8.72 10.03 1.85
CA THR A 52 8.53 10.50 0.47
C THR A 52 8.35 9.33 -0.47
N GLU A 53 7.73 8.24 -0.04
CA GLU A 53 7.54 7.04 -0.86
C GLU A 53 6.11 6.53 -0.76
N PHE A 54 5.50 6.25 -1.91
CA PHE A 54 4.10 5.90 -2.03
C PHE A 54 3.90 4.71 -2.96
N LEU A 55 2.90 3.90 -2.63
CA LEU A 55 2.38 2.80 -3.44
C LEU A 55 0.92 3.08 -3.77
N VAL A 56 0.54 2.90 -5.03
CA VAL A 56 -0.86 2.83 -5.45
C VAL A 56 -1.12 1.43 -5.99
N GLU A 57 -2.12 0.76 -5.42
CA GLU A 57 -2.61 -0.55 -5.84
C GLU A 57 -4.02 -0.42 -6.40
N GLY A 58 -4.36 -1.24 -7.40
CA GLY A 58 -5.66 -1.28 -8.05
C GLY A 58 -5.73 -0.39 -9.29
N PRO A 59 -6.94 -0.19 -9.88
CA PRO A 59 -7.11 0.54 -11.14
C PRO A 59 -6.50 1.94 -11.15
N ALA A 60 -6.52 2.62 -9.99
CA ALA A 60 -5.95 3.95 -9.81
C ALA A 60 -4.43 4.01 -10.04
N SER A 61 -3.71 2.88 -10.01
CA SER A 61 -2.27 2.84 -10.28
C SER A 61 -1.94 3.31 -11.70
N ALA A 62 -2.87 3.21 -12.65
CA ALA A 62 -2.69 3.69 -14.02
C ALA A 62 -2.46 5.22 -14.08
N LYS A 63 -2.95 5.99 -13.08
CA LYS A 63 -2.70 7.44 -13.00
C LYS A 63 -1.21 7.78 -12.90
N LEU A 64 -0.39 6.85 -12.38
CA LEU A 64 1.06 7.04 -12.25
C LEU A 64 1.81 6.95 -13.60
N GLY A 65 1.11 6.66 -14.70
CA GLY A 65 1.65 6.79 -16.06
C GLY A 65 1.70 8.23 -16.59
N ALA A 66 1.21 9.21 -15.83
CA ALA A 66 1.32 10.62 -16.19
C ALA A 66 2.78 11.11 -16.20
N PRO A 67 3.12 12.18 -16.94
CA PRO A 67 4.45 12.77 -16.89
C PRO A 67 4.88 13.15 -15.48
N PHE A 68 6.09 12.77 -15.09
CA PHE A 68 6.63 13.06 -13.77
C PHE A 68 7.01 14.53 -13.62
N GLY A 69 6.62 15.12 -12.49
CA GLY A 69 7.07 16.45 -12.09
C GLY A 69 8.48 16.46 -11.49
N HIS A 70 8.99 17.65 -11.18
CA HIS A 70 10.27 17.82 -10.51
C HIS A 70 10.29 17.11 -9.14
N GLY A 71 11.34 16.34 -8.86
CA GLY A 71 11.48 15.61 -7.59
C GLY A 71 10.53 14.43 -7.43
N VAL A 72 9.95 13.92 -8.52
CA VAL A 72 9.12 12.70 -8.56
C VAL A 72 9.85 11.63 -9.36
N TYR A 73 10.07 10.48 -8.76
CA TYR A 73 10.79 9.37 -9.37
C TYR A 73 9.94 8.09 -9.33
N PRO A 74 9.79 7.37 -10.45
CA PRO A 74 9.08 6.11 -10.45
C PRO A 74 9.82 5.07 -9.59
N VAL A 75 9.03 4.21 -8.93
CA VAL A 75 9.53 3.01 -8.26
C VAL A 75 9.06 1.82 -9.06
N LEU A 76 10.01 1.06 -9.61
CA LEU A 76 9.72 -0.20 -10.29
C LEU A 76 9.18 -1.21 -9.27
N ARG A 77 8.03 -1.81 -9.57
CA ARG A 77 7.38 -2.80 -8.70
C ARG A 77 7.38 -4.16 -9.36
N GLN A 78 7.96 -5.14 -8.68
CA GLN A 78 8.01 -6.55 -9.09
C GLN A 78 7.64 -7.45 -7.91
N ASP A 79 6.69 -6.99 -7.11
CA ASP A 79 6.36 -7.65 -5.84
C ASP A 79 5.53 -8.91 -6.08
N THR A 80 5.79 -9.91 -5.25
CA THR A 80 4.80 -10.96 -4.99
C THR A 80 3.87 -10.46 -3.89
N ALA A 81 2.57 -10.56 -4.11
CA ALA A 81 1.56 -10.13 -3.15
C ALA A 81 0.66 -11.30 -2.75
N LEU A 82 0.51 -11.48 -1.44
CA LEU A 82 -0.28 -12.55 -0.83
C LEU A 82 -1.30 -11.94 0.13
N VAL A 83 -2.53 -12.42 0.05
CA VAL A 83 -3.52 -12.20 1.13
C VAL A 83 -3.44 -13.38 2.09
N LEU A 84 -3.20 -13.09 3.36
CA LEU A 84 -3.16 -14.09 4.42
C LEU A 84 -4.41 -13.98 5.30
N ARG A 85 -5.02 -15.12 5.66
CA ARG A 85 -6.21 -15.17 6.52
C ARG A 85 -6.15 -16.35 7.48
N GLY A 86 -6.76 -16.19 8.66
CA GLY A 86 -6.96 -17.27 9.64
C GLY A 86 -6.69 -16.85 11.08
N ALA A 87 -7.28 -17.58 12.02
CA ALA A 87 -7.25 -17.22 13.45
C ALA A 87 -5.83 -17.20 14.07
N ARG A 88 -4.89 -17.96 13.51
CA ARG A 88 -3.49 -18.04 13.98
C ARG A 88 -2.52 -17.17 13.17
N LEU A 89 -3.03 -16.24 12.36
CA LEU A 89 -2.18 -15.43 11.47
C LEU A 89 -1.15 -14.61 12.26
N ASN A 90 -1.57 -14.04 13.39
CA ASN A 90 -0.66 -13.27 14.23
C ASN A 90 0.47 -14.15 14.81
N ASP A 91 0.15 -15.36 15.29
CA ASP A 91 1.16 -16.31 15.79
C ASP A 91 2.19 -16.64 14.71
N LEU A 92 1.72 -16.95 13.49
CA LEU A 92 2.59 -17.24 12.34
C LEU A 92 3.51 -16.06 11.99
N LEU A 93 2.96 -14.84 11.93
CA LEU A 93 3.75 -13.66 11.56
C LEU A 93 4.83 -13.34 12.60
N LEU A 94 4.59 -13.60 13.89
CA LEU A 94 5.56 -13.39 14.96
C LEU A 94 6.78 -14.31 14.87
N GLU A 95 6.70 -15.44 14.16
CA GLU A 95 7.84 -16.34 13.95
C GLU A 95 8.94 -15.71 13.08
N THR A 96 8.59 -14.72 12.25
CA THR A 96 9.50 -14.15 11.23
C THR A 96 9.55 -12.63 11.22
N CYS A 97 8.54 -11.95 11.76
CA CYS A 97 8.39 -10.51 11.70
C CYS A 97 8.35 -9.89 13.10
N SER A 98 9.16 -8.85 13.32
CA SER A 98 9.19 -8.09 14.57
C SER A 98 8.02 -7.10 14.73
N VAL A 99 7.15 -6.97 13.73
CA VAL A 99 5.99 -6.08 13.76
C VAL A 99 4.87 -6.70 14.61
N ASN A 100 4.35 -5.92 15.56
CA ASN A 100 3.20 -6.33 16.36
C ASN A 100 1.88 -6.02 15.63
N PHE A 101 1.29 -7.04 14.99
CA PHE A 101 0.08 -6.89 14.20
C PHE A 101 -1.21 -6.76 15.03
N LEU A 102 -1.21 -7.15 16.31
CA LEU A 102 -2.39 -7.00 17.19
C LEU A 102 -2.79 -5.54 17.38
N ARG A 103 -1.82 -4.61 17.39
CA ARG A 103 -2.09 -3.17 17.45
C ARG A 103 -2.73 -2.62 16.15
N SER A 104 -2.47 -3.27 15.01
CA SER A 104 -2.92 -2.81 13.69
C SER A 104 -4.25 -3.45 13.25
N ILE A 105 -4.54 -4.68 13.70
CA ILE A 105 -5.76 -5.42 13.38
C ILE A 105 -7.00 -4.82 14.08
N GLN A 106 -6.84 -4.23 15.27
CA GLN A 106 -7.94 -3.63 16.02
C GLN A 106 -8.60 -2.41 15.34
N ALA A 107 -7.96 -1.80 14.34
CA ALA A 107 -8.56 -0.70 13.56
C ALA A 107 -9.63 -1.16 12.53
N ARG A 108 -9.80 -2.47 12.29
CA ARG A 108 -10.63 -3.02 11.19
C ARG A 108 -11.90 -3.78 11.62
N ALA A 109 -12.36 -3.68 12.87
CA ALA A 109 -13.60 -4.34 13.32
C ALA A 109 -14.92 -3.73 12.78
N ARG A 110 -14.91 -3.00 11.65
CA ARG A 110 -16.08 -2.33 11.03
C ARG A 110 -16.42 -2.86 9.63
N TRP A 111 -16.12 -4.13 9.36
CA TRP A 111 -16.44 -4.76 8.08
C TRP A 111 -17.06 -6.13 8.33
N CYS A 112 -18.23 -6.10 8.99
CA CYS A 112 -19.30 -7.08 8.85
C CYS A 112 -20.48 -6.37 8.20
#